data_AF-A0A9D8UVL3-F1
#
_entry.id   AF-A0A9D8UVL3-F1
#
_cell.length_a   1.000
_cell.length_b   1.000
_cell.length_c   1.000
_cell.angle_alpha   90.00
_cell.angle_beta   90.00
_cell.angle_gamma   90.00
#
_symmetry.space_group_name_H-M   'P 1'
#
loop_
_entity.id
_entity.type
_entity.pdbx_description
1 polymer ?
#
loop_
_entity_poly.entity_id
_entity_poly.type
_entity_poly.pdbx_seq_one_letter_code
_entity_poly.pdbx_strand_id
1 'polypeptide(L)'
;MPDGSQPKLRQRLALGDRKEVGEAGAVAREVLDDPALTRPLVDLLEDVDEAVVAHAAHVVMQVGKDAPQLFEPHADRLLSLLRTCSQWEIGEQLPKVLVVIPLDDDQTQQLADMLVAQIDAKSNIAAASALSGLAELAQTGRIGEDVARSAIGTALASPRKALAARARRIAQKADWQ
;
A
#
# COMPACT_ATOMS: atom_id res chain seq x y z
N MET A 1 13.07 -15.70 -23.14
CA MET A 1 13.51 -14.39 -23.65
C MET A 1 13.50 -13.43 -22.48
N PRO A 2 14.60 -12.76 -22.11
CA PRO A 2 14.53 -11.71 -21.09
C PRO A 2 13.71 -10.57 -21.69
N ASP A 3 12.57 -10.29 -21.08
CA ASP A 3 11.65 -9.23 -21.49
C ASP A 3 12.34 -7.87 -21.33
N GLY A 4 12.56 -7.18 -22.45
CA GLY A 4 13.25 -5.87 -22.50
C GLY A 4 12.45 -4.72 -21.87
N SER A 5 11.30 -5.01 -21.27
CA SER A 5 10.40 -4.05 -20.64
C SER A 5 10.84 -3.65 -19.24
N GLN A 6 11.38 -4.58 -18.43
CA GLN A 6 11.84 -4.27 -17.07
C GLN A 6 12.98 -3.23 -17.02
N PRO A 7 14.02 -3.29 -17.87
CA PRO A 7 15.06 -2.27 -17.88
C PRO A 7 14.56 -0.87 -18.24
N LYS A 8 13.52 -0.76 -19.08
CA LYS A 8 12.94 0.53 -19.48
C LYS A 8 12.10 1.15 -18.36
N LEU A 9 11.29 0.35 -17.68
CA LEU A 9 10.52 0.80 -16.51
C LEU A 9 11.43 1.31 -15.41
N ARG A 10 12.46 0.52 -15.07
CA ARG A 10 13.44 0.89 -14.04
C ARG A 10 14.10 2.24 -14.33
N GLN A 11 14.57 2.45 -15.56
CA GLN A 11 15.25 3.69 -15.94
C GLN A 11 14.36 4.91 -15.74
N ARG A 12 13.08 4.81 -16.11
CA ARG A 12 12.13 5.92 -15.96
C ARG A 12 11.77 6.17 -14.51
N LEU A 13 11.60 5.10 -13.73
CA LEU A 13 11.33 5.20 -12.29
C LEU A 13 12.57 5.60 -11.48
N ALA A 14 13.77 5.59 -12.05
CA ALA A 14 14.97 6.14 -11.43
C ALA A 14 15.08 7.67 -11.61
N LEU A 15 14.27 8.29 -12.47
CA LEU A 15 14.28 9.73 -12.70
C LEU A 15 13.45 10.47 -11.64
N GLY A 16 13.97 11.61 -11.19
CA GLY A 16 13.32 12.46 -10.18
C GLY A 16 13.80 12.20 -8.75
N ASP A 17 13.48 13.12 -7.85
CA ASP A 17 13.70 12.89 -6.41
C ASP A 17 12.68 11.87 -5.90
N ARG A 18 13.10 10.97 -5.00
CA ARG A 18 12.25 9.97 -4.33
C ARG A 18 10.95 10.54 -3.74
N LYS A 19 10.93 11.83 -3.36
CA LYS A 19 9.76 12.52 -2.80
C LYS A 19 8.81 13.08 -3.85
N GLU A 20 9.19 13.05 -5.12
CA GLU A 20 8.37 13.48 -6.24
C GLU A 20 7.56 12.30 -6.79
N VAL A 21 6.56 12.60 -7.60
CA VAL A 21 5.77 11.56 -8.29
C VAL A 21 6.52 11.06 -9.54
N GLY A 22 7.49 11.83 -10.05
CA GLY A 22 8.28 11.49 -11.24
C GLY A 22 7.40 11.11 -12.44
N GLU A 23 7.80 10.06 -13.15
CA GLU A 23 7.03 9.49 -14.27
C GLU A 23 5.96 8.46 -13.84
N ALA A 24 5.68 8.31 -12.54
CA ALA A 24 4.80 7.25 -12.03
C ALA A 24 3.41 7.26 -12.70
N GLY A 25 2.82 8.44 -12.94
CA GLY A 25 1.52 8.55 -13.61
C GLY A 25 1.54 8.18 -15.09
N ALA A 26 2.67 8.31 -15.78
CA ALA A 26 2.82 7.84 -17.16
C ALA A 26 3.03 6.32 -17.18
N VAL A 27 3.86 5.80 -16.27
CA VAL A 27 4.11 4.37 -16.14
C VAL A 27 2.84 3.61 -15.70
N ALA A 28 2.04 4.16 -14.79
CA ALA A 28 0.80 3.53 -14.36
C ALA A 28 -0.19 3.34 -15.52
N ARG A 29 -0.34 4.35 -16.39
CA ARG A 29 -1.16 4.24 -17.59
C ARG A 29 -0.64 3.17 -18.54
N GLU A 30 0.68 3.11 -18.73
CA GLU A 30 1.29 2.08 -19.58
C GLU A 30 1.06 0.66 -19.04
N VAL A 31 1.11 0.46 -17.73
CA VAL A 31 0.82 -0.85 -17.10
C VAL A 31 -0.67 -1.22 -17.21
N LEU A 32 -1.56 -0.23 -17.14
CA LEU A 32 -3.00 -0.44 -17.38
C LEU A 32 -3.28 -0.80 -18.85
N ASP A 33 -2.56 -0.18 -19.78
CA ASP A 33 -2.68 -0.44 -21.22
C ASP A 33 -2.00 -1.77 -21.63
N ASP A 34 -0.92 -2.16 -20.94
CA ASP A 34 -0.20 -3.42 -21.12
C ASP A 34 0.01 -4.17 -19.79
N PRO A 35 -0.95 -5.03 -19.41
CA PRO A 35 -0.88 -5.83 -18.19
C PRO A 35 0.37 -6.72 -18.06
N ALA A 36 1.07 -7.04 -19.15
CA ALA A 36 2.31 -7.82 -19.09
C ALA A 36 3.41 -7.11 -18.28
N LEU A 37 3.32 -5.78 -18.16
CA LEU A 37 4.23 -4.95 -17.37
C LEU A 37 4.02 -5.06 -15.85
N THR A 38 2.94 -5.68 -15.40
CA THR A 38 2.63 -5.80 -13.97
C THR A 38 3.72 -6.56 -13.20
N ARG A 39 4.17 -7.71 -13.72
CA ARG A 39 5.23 -8.48 -13.07
C ARG A 39 6.57 -7.72 -13.01
N PRO A 40 7.07 -7.15 -14.14
CA PRO A 40 8.22 -6.25 -14.11
C PRO A 40 8.09 -5.10 -13.11
N LEU A 41 6.90 -4.49 -12.97
CA LEU A 41 6.66 -3.44 -12.00
C LEU A 41 6.79 -3.95 -10.56
N VAL A 42 6.18 -5.09 -10.24
CA VAL A 42 6.29 -5.70 -8.91
C VAL A 42 7.74 -6.07 -8.58
N ASP A 43 8.54 -6.50 -9.57
CA ASP A 43 9.97 -6.75 -9.39
C ASP A 43 10.75 -5.51 -8.92
N LEU A 44 10.32 -4.31 -9.30
CA LEU A 44 11.00 -3.06 -8.92
C LEU A 44 10.73 -2.59 -7.49
N LEU A 45 9.80 -3.24 -6.77
CA LEU A 45 9.60 -2.98 -5.33
C LEU A 45 10.76 -3.48 -4.46
N GLU A 46 11.65 -4.30 -5.04
CA GLU A 46 12.85 -4.84 -4.41
C GLU A 46 14.13 -4.29 -5.05
N ASP A 47 14.03 -3.20 -5.82
CA ASP A 47 15.20 -2.57 -6.43
C ASP A 47 16.17 -2.04 -5.36
N VAL A 48 17.45 -2.04 -5.71
CA VAL A 48 18.52 -1.50 -4.86
C VAL A 48 18.45 0.02 -4.75
N ASP A 49 17.83 0.68 -5.72
CA ASP A 49 17.62 2.13 -5.74
C ASP A 49 16.32 2.50 -5.02
N GLU A 50 16.43 3.18 -3.87
CA GLU A 50 15.28 3.56 -3.06
C GLU A 50 14.31 4.52 -3.78
N ALA A 51 14.79 5.32 -4.75
CA ALA A 51 13.91 6.17 -5.55
C ALA A 51 13.05 5.33 -6.50
N VAL A 52 13.64 4.29 -7.11
CA VAL A 52 12.91 3.32 -7.94
C VAL A 52 11.84 2.62 -7.12
N VAL A 53 12.18 2.15 -5.91
CA VAL A 53 11.22 1.49 -5.01
C VAL A 53 10.06 2.42 -4.66
N ALA A 54 10.34 3.67 -4.28
CA ALA A 54 9.33 4.65 -3.94
C ALA A 54 8.38 4.95 -5.12
N HIS A 55 8.93 5.20 -6.30
CA HIS A 55 8.12 5.48 -7.49
C HIS A 55 7.35 4.23 -7.94
N ALA A 56 7.95 3.04 -7.91
CA ALA A 56 7.28 1.78 -8.22
C ALA A 56 6.11 1.53 -7.25
N ALA A 57 6.30 1.73 -5.94
CA ALA A 57 5.23 1.61 -4.95
C ALA A 57 4.07 2.59 -5.24
N HIS A 58 4.38 3.80 -5.70
CA HIS A 58 3.37 4.77 -6.12
C HIS A 58 2.62 4.31 -7.38
N VAL A 59 3.32 3.78 -8.39
CA VAL A 59 2.70 3.19 -9.60
C VAL A 59 1.78 2.03 -9.21
N VAL A 60 2.25 1.11 -8.37
CA VAL A 60 1.45 -0.03 -7.88
C VAL A 60 0.18 0.46 -7.21
N MET A 61 0.26 1.54 -6.43
CA MET A 61 -0.93 2.16 -5.83
C MET A 61 -1.91 2.74 -6.84
N GLN A 62 -1.43 3.40 -7.89
CA GLN A 62 -2.30 3.94 -8.93
C GLN A 62 -2.97 2.82 -9.72
N VAL A 63 -2.18 1.88 -10.24
CA VAL A 63 -2.69 0.74 -11.02
C VAL A 63 -3.63 -0.11 -10.17
N GLY A 64 -3.29 -0.35 -8.90
CA GLY A 64 -4.05 -1.24 -8.02
C GLY A 64 -5.42 -0.70 -7.61
N LYS A 65 -5.59 0.63 -7.63
CA LYS A 65 -6.91 1.25 -7.43
C LYS A 65 -7.84 1.07 -8.63
N ASP A 66 -7.28 1.11 -9.83
CA ASP A 66 -8.05 1.06 -11.07
C ASP A 66 -8.26 -0.38 -11.58
N ALA A 67 -7.29 -1.26 -11.33
CA ALA A 67 -7.26 -2.65 -11.78
C ALA A 67 -6.64 -3.61 -10.72
N PRO A 68 -7.27 -3.79 -9.55
CA PRO A 68 -6.74 -4.60 -8.45
C PRO A 68 -6.45 -6.06 -8.83
N GLN A 69 -7.22 -6.63 -9.78
CA GLN A 69 -7.05 -7.99 -10.29
C GLN A 69 -5.69 -8.23 -10.95
N LEU A 70 -4.99 -7.18 -11.40
CA LEU A 70 -3.63 -7.32 -11.94
C LEU A 70 -2.62 -7.77 -10.88
N PHE A 71 -2.88 -7.43 -9.61
CA PHE A 71 -1.99 -7.74 -8.49
C PHE A 71 -2.41 -8.97 -7.68
N GLU A 72 -3.56 -9.57 -7.96
CA GLU A 72 -4.00 -10.82 -7.31
C GLU A 72 -2.94 -11.94 -7.45
N PRO A 73 -2.32 -12.20 -8.63
CA PRO A 73 -1.26 -13.20 -8.75
C PRO A 73 0.04 -12.86 -8.00
N HIS A 74 0.12 -11.65 -7.44
CA HIS A 74 1.28 -11.13 -6.73
C HIS A 74 1.01 -10.85 -5.23
N ALA A 75 -0.18 -11.20 -4.73
CA ALA A 75 -0.63 -10.92 -3.37
C ALA A 75 0.38 -11.33 -2.30
N ASP A 76 0.83 -12.58 -2.30
CA ASP A 76 1.79 -13.10 -1.31
C ASP A 76 3.10 -12.32 -1.30
N ARG A 77 3.57 -11.91 -2.48
CA ARG A 77 4.79 -11.11 -2.59
C ARG A 77 4.59 -9.71 -2.04
N LEU A 78 3.47 -9.06 -2.36
CA LEU A 78 3.14 -7.73 -1.84
C LEU A 78 2.97 -7.75 -0.31
N LEU A 79 2.35 -8.80 0.24
CA LEU A 79 2.26 -9.03 1.69
C LEU A 79 3.64 -9.22 2.33
N SER A 80 4.51 -10.02 1.71
CA SER A 80 5.90 -10.21 2.15
C SER A 80 6.69 -8.89 2.15
N LEU A 81 6.52 -8.07 1.11
CA LEU A 81 7.18 -6.76 1.00
C LEU A 81 6.71 -5.78 2.07
N LEU A 82 5.41 -5.73 2.33
CA LEU A 82 4.87 -4.90 3.41
C LEU A 82 5.43 -5.30 4.78
N ARG A 83 5.66 -6.60 4.99
CA ARG A 83 6.23 -7.14 6.24
C ARG A 83 7.72 -6.82 6.42
N THR A 84 8.48 -6.89 5.33
CA THR A 84 9.95 -6.95 5.40
C THR A 84 10.66 -5.66 5.00
N CYS A 85 10.04 -4.82 4.17
CA CYS A 85 10.64 -3.59 3.70
C CYS A 85 10.42 -2.44 4.68
N SER A 86 11.50 -1.78 5.09
CA SER A 86 11.47 -0.67 6.05
C SER A 86 11.21 0.70 5.42
N GLN A 87 11.15 0.78 4.08
CA GLN A 87 10.88 2.01 3.37
C GLN A 87 9.45 2.49 3.63
N TRP A 88 9.29 3.74 4.05
CA TRP A 88 8.00 4.25 4.48
C TRP A 88 6.98 4.36 3.33
N GLU A 89 7.43 4.47 2.08
CA GLU A 89 6.58 4.48 0.89
C GLU A 89 5.93 3.12 0.66
N ILE A 90 6.62 2.01 0.95
CA ILE A 90 6.02 0.67 0.91
C ILE A 90 4.91 0.58 1.95
N GLY A 91 5.20 1.00 3.18
CA GLY A 91 4.22 1.07 4.27
C GLY A 91 3.08 2.05 3.98
N GLU A 92 3.30 3.10 3.20
CA GLU A 92 2.23 4.01 2.80
C GLU A 92 1.36 3.43 1.68
N GLN A 93 1.98 2.95 0.61
CA GLN A 93 1.30 2.67 -0.66
C GLN A 93 0.68 1.27 -0.69
N LEU A 94 1.39 0.23 -0.23
CA LEU A 94 0.88 -1.14 -0.33
C LEU A 94 -0.42 -1.39 0.45
N PRO A 95 -0.64 -0.83 1.67
CA PRO A 95 -1.93 -0.97 2.34
C PRO A 95 -3.10 -0.45 1.52
N LYS A 96 -2.90 0.59 0.70
CA LYS A 96 -3.98 1.16 -0.14
C LYS A 96 -4.39 0.23 -1.28
N VAL A 97 -3.54 -0.72 -1.65
CA VAL A 97 -3.76 -1.70 -2.72
C VAL A 97 -4.22 -3.03 -2.16
N LEU A 98 -3.53 -3.53 -1.13
CA LEU A 98 -3.80 -4.84 -0.54
C LEU A 98 -5.23 -4.96 0.02
N VAL A 99 -5.85 -3.85 0.43
CA VAL A 99 -7.25 -3.85 0.90
C VAL A 99 -8.29 -3.98 -0.21
N VAL A 100 -7.92 -3.68 -1.47
CA VAL A 100 -8.81 -3.79 -2.64
C VAL A 100 -8.49 -5.00 -3.54
N ILE A 101 -7.34 -5.64 -3.36
CA ILE A 101 -7.04 -6.94 -3.98
C ILE A 101 -7.96 -8.01 -3.35
N PRO A 102 -8.49 -8.96 -4.15
CA PRO A 102 -9.26 -10.10 -3.66
C PRO A 102 -8.34 -11.11 -2.94
N LEU A 103 -7.93 -10.78 -1.72
CA LEU A 103 -7.18 -11.71 -0.87
C LEU A 103 -8.12 -12.73 -0.25
N ASP A 104 -7.62 -13.94 -0.03
CA ASP A 104 -8.34 -14.95 0.76
C ASP A 104 -8.38 -14.59 2.26
N ASP A 105 -9.06 -15.41 3.06
CA ASP A 105 -9.26 -15.15 4.49
C ASP A 105 -7.93 -15.13 5.28
N ASP A 106 -6.98 -16.02 4.93
CA ASP A 106 -5.67 -16.09 5.60
C ASP A 106 -4.83 -14.86 5.26
N GLN A 107 -4.73 -14.52 4.00
CA GLN A 107 -4.05 -13.31 3.51
C GLN A 107 -4.68 -12.03 4.07
N THR A 108 -6.01 -11.99 4.19
CA THR A 108 -6.75 -10.87 4.78
C THR A 108 -6.39 -10.71 6.26
N GLN A 109 -6.36 -11.81 7.02
CA GLN A 109 -5.96 -11.78 8.42
C GLN A 109 -4.49 -11.36 8.58
N GLN A 110 -3.60 -11.90 7.75
CA GLN A 110 -2.19 -11.51 7.71
C GLN A 110 -2.04 -10.00 7.45
N LEU A 111 -2.77 -9.46 6.48
CA LEU A 111 -2.78 -8.02 6.21
C LEU A 111 -3.24 -7.24 7.44
N ALA A 112 -4.36 -7.61 8.05
CA ALA A 112 -4.90 -6.92 9.22
C ALA A 112 -3.87 -6.87 10.37
N ASP A 113 -3.21 -7.98 10.68
CA ASP A 113 -2.18 -8.05 11.73
C ASP A 113 -0.99 -7.12 11.41
N MET A 114 -0.55 -7.09 10.14
CA MET A 114 0.50 -6.19 9.68
C MET A 114 0.10 -4.72 9.81
N LEU A 115 -1.14 -4.37 9.46
CA LEU A 115 -1.64 -3.00 9.59
C LEU A 115 -1.77 -2.58 11.06
N VAL A 116 -2.21 -3.47 11.95
CA VAL A 116 -2.23 -3.22 13.39
C VAL A 116 -0.83 -2.92 13.91
N ALA A 117 0.15 -3.77 13.59
CA ALA A 117 1.55 -3.55 14.00
C ALA A 117 2.12 -2.24 13.44
N GLN A 118 1.74 -1.89 12.20
CA GLN A 118 2.23 -0.68 11.54
C GLN A 118 1.69 0.62 12.15
N ILE A 119 0.56 0.59 12.87
CA ILE A 119 0.07 1.78 13.59
C ILE A 119 1.13 2.28 14.56
N ASP A 120 1.86 1.40 15.25
CA ASP A 120 2.90 1.77 16.21
C ASP A 120 4.25 2.12 15.56
N ALA A 121 4.37 2.01 14.25
CA ALA A 121 5.59 2.36 13.52
C ALA A 121 5.92 3.86 13.62
N LYS A 122 7.21 4.19 13.42
CA LYS A 122 7.73 5.57 13.52
C LYS A 122 7.08 6.54 12.52
N SER A 123 6.69 6.06 11.34
CA SER A 123 6.14 6.92 10.28
C SER A 123 4.66 7.22 10.49
N ASN A 124 4.33 8.51 10.70
CA ASN A 124 2.93 8.98 10.78
C ASN A 124 2.14 8.66 9.50
N ILE A 125 2.79 8.73 8.34
CA ILE A 125 2.15 8.50 7.04
C ILE A 125 1.83 7.02 6.86
N ALA A 126 2.78 6.13 7.20
CA ALA A 126 2.57 4.69 7.15
C ALA A 126 1.50 4.26 8.17
N ALA A 127 1.54 4.78 9.40
CA ALA A 127 0.52 4.50 10.43
C ALA A 127 -0.88 4.99 10.03
N ALA A 128 -0.97 6.18 9.42
CA ALA A 128 -2.24 6.71 8.91
C ALA A 128 -2.80 5.88 7.75
N SER A 129 -1.93 5.35 6.89
CA SER A 129 -2.32 4.46 5.80
C SER A 129 -2.81 3.12 6.32
N ALA A 130 -2.11 2.54 7.30
CA ALA A 130 -2.52 1.31 7.97
C ALA A 130 -3.89 1.45 8.66
N LEU A 131 -4.10 2.55 9.38
CA LEU A 131 -5.38 2.84 10.01
C LEU A 131 -6.52 2.96 9.00
N SER A 132 -6.24 3.56 7.84
CA SER A 132 -7.22 3.67 6.75
C SER A 132 -7.53 2.30 6.15
N GLY A 133 -6.51 1.45 5.99
CA GLY A 133 -6.67 0.10 5.48
C GLY A 133 -7.51 -0.80 6.40
N LEU A 134 -7.29 -0.74 7.71
CA LEU A 134 -8.13 -1.47 8.69
C LEU A 134 -9.59 -1.03 8.62
N ALA A 135 -9.84 0.28 8.47
CA ALA A 135 -11.20 0.78 8.33
C ALA A 135 -11.88 0.29 7.03
N GLU A 136 -11.13 0.22 5.93
CA GLU A 136 -11.62 -0.30 4.64
C GLU A 136 -11.95 -1.80 4.72
N LEU A 137 -11.06 -2.61 5.33
CA LEU A 137 -11.30 -4.05 5.51
C LEU A 137 -12.55 -4.31 6.37
N ALA A 138 -12.76 -3.52 7.42
CA ALA A 138 -13.96 -3.65 8.25
C ALA A 138 -15.22 -3.18 7.52
N GLN A 139 -15.18 -2.07 6.78
CA GLN A 139 -16.31 -1.59 5.97
C GLN A 139 -16.74 -2.58 4.88
N THR A 140 -15.79 -3.32 4.33
CA THR A 140 -16.04 -4.37 3.33
C THR A 140 -16.39 -5.72 3.96
N GLY A 141 -16.47 -5.82 5.29
CA GLY A 141 -16.80 -7.05 6.02
C GLY A 141 -15.72 -8.12 5.98
N ARG A 142 -14.50 -7.77 5.54
CA ARG A 142 -13.35 -8.68 5.43
C ARG A 142 -12.67 -8.92 6.77
N ILE A 143 -12.88 -8.03 7.73
CA ILE A 143 -12.51 -8.23 9.15
C ILE A 143 -13.65 -7.73 10.04
N GLY A 144 -13.60 -8.09 11.33
CA GLY A 144 -14.53 -7.56 12.33
C GLY A 144 -14.34 -6.04 12.56
N GLU A 145 -15.45 -5.32 12.76
CA GLU A 145 -15.41 -3.89 13.10
C GLU A 145 -14.65 -3.62 14.41
N ASP A 146 -14.68 -4.56 15.35
CA ASP A 146 -14.00 -4.46 16.65
C ASP A 146 -12.49 -4.30 16.50
N VAL A 147 -11.88 -4.99 15.52
CA VAL A 147 -10.45 -4.86 15.19
C VAL A 147 -10.15 -3.42 14.76
N ALA A 148 -10.92 -2.88 13.83
CA ALA A 148 -10.73 -1.51 13.32
C ALA A 148 -11.04 -0.45 14.39
N ARG A 149 -12.08 -0.64 15.20
CA ARG A 149 -12.44 0.26 16.31
C ARG A 149 -11.36 0.29 17.38
N SER A 150 -10.81 -0.86 17.76
CA SER A 150 -9.69 -0.95 18.71
C SER A 150 -8.47 -0.16 18.22
N ALA A 151 -8.09 -0.38 16.96
CA ALA A 151 -6.99 0.35 16.31
C ALA A 151 -7.22 1.87 16.26
N ILE A 152 -8.45 2.31 15.94
CA ILE A 152 -8.85 3.72 15.95
C ILE A 152 -8.78 4.30 17.37
N GLY A 153 -9.25 3.57 18.39
CA GLY A 153 -9.15 3.98 19.78
C GLY A 153 -7.70 4.23 20.21
N THR A 154 -6.80 3.29 19.90
CA THR A 154 -5.36 3.44 20.13
C THR A 154 -4.78 4.66 19.40
N ALA A 155 -5.16 4.86 18.13
CA ALA A 155 -4.70 6.00 17.35
C ALA A 155 -5.22 7.35 17.88
N LEU A 156 -6.45 7.40 18.41
CA LEU A 156 -7.05 8.59 19.05
C LEU A 156 -6.31 8.97 20.34
N ALA A 157 -5.88 7.98 21.12
CA ALA A 157 -5.11 8.18 22.34
C ALA A 157 -3.61 8.48 22.09
N SER A 158 -3.15 8.37 20.84
CA SER A 158 -1.74 8.56 20.50
C SER A 158 -1.27 10.00 20.74
N PRO A 159 -0.05 10.22 21.28
CA PRO A 159 0.54 11.56 21.37
C PRO A 159 0.85 12.18 19.99
N ARG A 160 0.83 11.36 18.92
CA ARG A 160 1.02 11.78 17.53
C ARG A 160 -0.23 12.50 17.02
N LYS A 161 -0.28 13.83 17.20
CA LYS A 161 -1.42 14.69 16.83
C LYS A 161 -1.95 14.44 15.40
N ALA A 162 -1.05 14.22 14.44
CA ALA A 162 -1.42 13.94 13.05
C ALA A 162 -2.19 12.61 12.90
N LEU A 163 -1.72 11.56 13.58
CA LEU A 163 -2.39 10.26 13.59
C LEU A 163 -3.75 10.34 14.31
N ALA A 164 -3.81 10.98 15.47
CA ALA A 164 -5.07 11.18 16.19
C ALA A 164 -6.09 11.97 15.36
N ALA A 165 -5.65 13.01 14.64
CA ALA A 165 -6.52 13.76 13.72
C ALA A 165 -6.99 12.90 12.53
N ARG A 166 -6.16 11.98 12.03
CA ARG A 166 -6.58 11.01 11.01
C ARG A 166 -7.62 10.04 11.56
N ALA A 167 -7.40 9.50 12.76
CA ALA A 167 -8.31 8.58 13.42
C ALA A 167 -9.71 9.19 13.60
N ARG A 168 -9.81 10.45 14.04
CA ARG A 168 -11.10 11.17 14.14
C ARG A 168 -11.84 11.24 12.80
N ARG A 169 -11.13 11.55 11.71
CA ARG A 169 -11.73 11.63 10.37
C ARG A 169 -12.24 10.27 9.89
N ILE A 170 -11.53 9.20 10.21
CA ILE A 170 -11.94 7.84 9.85
C ILE A 170 -13.18 7.43 10.65
N ALA A 171 -13.16 7.62 11.97
CA ALA A 171 -14.30 7.33 12.85
C ALA A 171 -15.58 8.05 12.40
N GLN A 172 -15.48 9.34 12.07
CA GLN A 172 -16.59 10.14 11.54
C GLN A 172 -17.12 9.60 10.21
N LYS A 173 -16.23 9.18 9.28
CA LYS A 173 -16.64 8.66 7.98
C LYS A 173 -17.32 7.30 8.10
N ALA A 174 -16.87 6.46 9.02
CA ALA A 174 -17.39 5.11 9.23
C ALA A 174 -18.66 5.06 10.10
N ASP A 175 -19.15 6.21 10.58
CA ASP A 175 -20.19 6.31 11.61
C ASP A 175 -19.91 5.47 12.87
N TRP A 176 -18.62 5.29 13.15
CA TRP A 176 -18.14 4.62 14.36
C TRP A 176 -17.96 5.69 15.43
N GLN A 177 -19.08 6.09 16.05
CA GLN A 177 -19.06 6.90 17.26
C GLN A 177 -18.57 6.10 18.47
#